data_AF-A0A257MTA3-F1
#
_entry.id   AF-A0A257MTA3-F1
#
_cell.length_a   1.000
_cell.length_b   1.000
_cell.length_c   1.000
_cell.angle_alpha   90.00
_cell.angle_beta   90.00
_cell.angle_gamma   90.00
#
_symmetry.space_group_name_H-M   'P 1'
#
loop_
_entity.id
_entity.type
_entity.pdbx_description
1 polymer ?
#
loop_
_entity_poly.entity_id
_entity_poly.type
_entity_poly.pdbx_seq_one_letter_code
_entity_poly.pdbx_strand_id
1 'polypeptide(L)' 'MAYSKDFRQKVLSIREKQDLRLLETAELFGVGVASVFRWTKKPEPSKMRNKPATKIDMEALAR' A
#
# COMPACT_ATOMS: atom_id res chain seq x y z
N MET A 1 2.96 -0.61 6.20
CA MET A 1 1.89 -1.61 6.38
C MET A 1 1.73 -2.40 5.10
N ALA A 2 2.17 -3.66 5.10
CA ALA A 2 2.19 -4.50 3.92
C ALA A 2 0.92 -5.36 3.87
N TYR A 3 -0.15 -4.80 3.29
CA TYR A 3 -1.35 -5.58 2.96
C TYR A 3 -1.14 -6.33 1.64
N SER A 4 -1.63 -7.56 1.53
CA SER A 4 -1.57 -8.37 0.30
C SER A 4 -2.36 -7.73 -0.84
N LYS A 5 -2.01 -8.06 -2.09
CA LYS A 5 -2.74 -7.58 -3.28
C LYS A 5 -4.22 -7.97 -3.22
N ASP A 6 -4.49 -9.22 -2.87
CA ASP A 6 -5.84 -9.79 -2.84
C ASP A 6 -6.72 -9.08 -1.81
N PHE A 7 -6.17 -8.75 -0.64
CA PHE A 7 -6.89 -8.00 0.39
C PHE A 7 -7.29 -6.62 -0.12
N ARG A 8 -6.35 -5.88 -0.74
CA ARG A 8 -6.63 -4.54 -1.28
C ARG A 8 -7.70 -4.58 -2.36
N GLN A 9 -7.64 -5.57 -3.25
CA GLN A 9 -8.65 -5.76 -4.29
C GLN A 9 -10.02 -6.07 -3.67
N LYS A 10 -10.08 -6.98 -2.68
CA LYS A 10 -11.33 -7.30 -1.99
C LYS A 10 -11.95 -6.09 -1.30
N VAL A 11 -11.14 -5.26 -0.62
CA VAL A 11 -11.60 -4.02 0.03
C VAL A 11 -12.20 -3.06 -0.99
N LEU A 12 -11.52 -2.85 -2.13
CA LEU A 12 -12.01 -1.97 -3.20
C LEU A 12 -13.30 -2.51 -3.83
N SER A 13 -13.37 -3.82 -4.10
CA SER A 13 -14.58 -4.45 -4.65
C SER A 13 -15.78 -4.35 -3.71
N ILE A 14 -15.57 -4.48 -2.40
CA ILE A 14 -16.66 -4.33 -1.41
C ILE A 14 -17.10 -2.86 -1.35
N ARG A 15 -16.14 -1.92 -1.35
CA ARG A 15 -16.43 -0.49 -1.40
C ARG A 15 -17.27 -0.10 -2.61
N GLU A 16 -16.92 -0.58 -3.81
CA GLU A 16 -17.68 -0.30 -5.04
C GLU A 16 -19.07 -0.92 -5.02
N LYS A 17 -19.21 -2.15 -4.49
CA LYS A 17 -20.51 -2.83 -4.41
C LYS A 17 -21.48 -2.16 -3.44
N GLN A 18 -20.98 -1.52 -2.39
CA GLN A 18 -21.78 -0.93 -1.32
C GLN A 18 -21.79 0.60 -1.34
N ASP A 19 -21.16 1.22 -2.35
CA ASP A 19 -20.97 2.67 -2.50
C ASP A 19 -20.47 3.36 -1.21
N LEU A 20 -19.51 2.72 -0.54
CA LEU A 20 -19.01 3.17 0.76
C LEU A 20 -18.04 4.34 0.63
N ARG A 21 -18.09 5.24 1.62
CA ARG A 21 -17.09 6.29 1.80
C ARG A 21 -15.76 5.68 2.25
N LEU A 22 -14.67 6.41 1.99
CA LEU A 22 -13.31 5.97 2.38
C LEU A 22 -13.16 5.76 3.88
N LEU A 23 -13.88 6.56 4.68
CA LEU A 23 -13.88 6.52 6.14
C LEU A 23 -14.60 5.26 6.65
N GLU A 24 -15.80 5.00 6.14
CA GLU A 24 -16.58 3.80 6.45
C GLU A 24 -15.86 2.52 6.04
N THR A 25 -15.22 2.53 4.86
CA THR A 25 -14.39 1.41 4.40
C THR A 25 -13.19 1.19 5.34
N ALA A 26 -12.53 2.26 5.76
CA ALA A 26 -11.39 2.20 6.67
C ALA A 26 -11.79 1.61 8.05
N GLU A 27 -12.91 2.07 8.61
CA GLU A 27 -13.46 1.55 9.86
C GLU A 27 -13.86 0.08 9.75
N LEU A 28 -14.57 -0.30 8.68
CA LEU A 28 -15.03 -1.68 8.45
C LEU A 28 -13.89 -2.70 8.41
N PHE A 29 -12.76 -2.31 7.80
CA PHE A 29 -11.60 -3.19 7.65
C PHE A 29 -10.50 -2.93 8.68
N GLY A 30 -10.67 -1.97 9.60
CA GLY A 30 -9.66 -1.59 10.59
C GLY A 30 -8.36 -1.07 9.98
N VAL A 31 -8.43 -0.43 8.81
CA VAL A 31 -7.26 0.10 8.09
C VAL A 31 -7.28 1.61 8.06
N GLY A 32 -6.11 2.25 7.98
CA GLY A 32 -6.08 3.71 7.90
C GLY A 32 -6.74 4.24 6.60
N VAL A 33 -7.49 5.33 6.69
CA VAL A 33 -8.15 6.01 5.54
C VAL A 33 -7.16 6.30 4.40
N ALA A 34 -5.95 6.74 4.75
CA ALA A 34 -4.89 7.00 3.78
C ALA A 34 -4.46 5.73 3.02
N SER A 35 -4.57 4.55 3.62
CA SER A 35 -4.29 3.27 2.95
C SER A 35 -5.35 2.96 1.91
N VAL A 36 -6.63 3.10 2.26
CA VAL A 36 -7.75 2.91 1.32
C VAL A 36 -7.62 3.88 0.15
N PHE A 37 -7.37 5.16 0.41
CA PHE A 37 -7.12 6.16 -0.63
C PHE A 37 -5.90 5.86 -1.51
N ARG A 38 -4.84 5.26 -0.96
CA ARG A 38 -3.70 4.83 -1.78
C ARG A 38 -4.06 3.67 -2.69
N TRP A 39 -4.89 2.73 -2.23
CA TRP A 39 -5.30 1.58 -3.04
C TRP A 39 -6.22 1.96 -4.19
N THR A 40 -7.05 3.01 -4.05
CA THR A 40 -7.85 3.52 -5.18
C THR A 40 -6.98 4.02 -6.32
N LYS A 41 -5.82 4.64 -6.02
CA LYS A 41 -4.86 5.08 -7.04
C LYS A 41 -3.94 3.96 -7.51
N LYS A 42 -3.50 3.10 -6.59
CA LYS A 42 -2.54 2.02 -6.84
C LYS A 42 -2.83 0.82 -5.95
N PRO A 43 -3.64 -0.14 -6.43
CA PRO A 43 -3.96 -1.33 -5.65
C PRO A 43 -2.76 -2.29 -5.56
N GLU A 44 -1.94 -2.35 -6.61
CA GLU A 44 -0.77 -3.22 -6.69
C GLU A 44 0.33 -2.83 -5.68
N PRO A 45 0.85 -3.78 -4.88
CA PRO A 45 2.05 -3.55 -4.08
C PRO A 45 3.25 -3.25 -4.98
N SER A 46 4.08 -2.28 -4.57
CA SER A 46 5.38 -2.07 -5.22
C SER A 46 6.31 -3.23 -4.87
N LYS A 47 6.73 -3.98 -5.89
CA LYS A 47 7.65 -5.13 -5.74
C LYS A 47 9.12 -4.70 -5.78
N MET A 48 9.42 -3.55 -6.37
CA MET A 48 10.79 -3.08 -6.63
C MET A 48 11.03 -1.71 -6.01
N ARG A 49 12.18 -1.57 -5.36
CA ARG A 49 12.64 -0.27 -4.84
C ARG A 49 13.16 0.57 -5.99
N ASN A 50 12.33 1.47 -6.52
CA ASN A 50 12.78 2.48 -7.49
C ASN A 50 13.44 3.66 -6.77
N LYS A 51 14.60 3.42 -6.15
CA LYS A 51 15.45 4.45 -5.52
C LYS A 51 16.90 4.18 -5.93
N PRO A 52 17.69 5.20 -6.30
CA PRO A 52 19.11 5.01 -6.57
C PRO A 52 19.81 4.35 -5.38
N ALA A 53 20.93 3.68 -5.66
CA ALA A 53 21.77 3.10 -4.63
C ALA A 53 22.14 4.18 -3.60
N THR A 54 22.09 3.82 -2.32
CA THR A 54 22.58 4.70 -1.26
C THR A 54 24.06 4.93 -1.51
N LYS A 55 24.49 6.18 -1.58
CA LYS A 55 25.91 6.53 -1.70
C LYS A 55 26.59 6.10 -0.40
N ILE A 56 27.20 4.93 -0.41
CA ILE A 56 28.00 4.38 0.68
C ILE A 56 29.43 4.23 0.18
N ASP A 57 30.39 4.48 1.07
CA ASP A 57 31.79 4.19 0.82
C ASP A 57 31.98 2.68 0.83
N MET A 58 32.29 2.11 -0.34
CA MET A 58 32.44 0.65 -0.50
C MET A 58 33.77 0.15 0.08
N GLU A 59 34.79 1.00 0.17
CA GLU A 59 36.08 0.63 0.76
C GLU A 59 35.96 0.54 2.28
N ALA A 60 35.23 1.48 2.90
CA ALA A 60 34.92 1.42 4.32
C ALA A 60 34.02 0.23 4.70
N LEU A 61 33.21 -0.28 3.77
CA LEU A 61 32.32 -1.44 3.97
C LEU A 61 33.05 -2.79 3.85
N ALA A 62 34.19 -2.85 3.18
CA ALA A 62 34.91 -4.10 2.89
C ALA A 62 35.77 -4.62 4.07
N ARG A 63 35.82 -3.90 5.20
CA ARG A 63 36.49 -4.29 6.45
C ARG A 63 35.52 -4.97 7.40
#